data_AF-A0A374T477-F1
#
_entry.id   AF-A0A374T477-F1
#
_cell.length_a   1.000
_cell.length_b   1.000
_cell.length_c   1.000
_cell.angle_alpha   90.00
_cell.angle_beta   90.00
_cell.angle_gamma   90.00
#
_symmetry.space_group_name_H-M   'P 1'
#
loop_
_entity.id
_entity.type
_entity.pdbx_description
1 polymer ?
#
loop_
_entity_poly.entity_id
_entity_poly.type
_entity_poly.pdbx_seq_one_letter_code
_entity_poly.pdbx_strand_id
1 'polypeptide(L)'
;MLNISYDKFVRQASAVYGESSAYLVRNKKDEPSDEMMKEMYAIASVHQRNSKAYGVNSEPAKDFRKKGESQRNELPLMRTAIAAEINALFGGTDYSYGATMWDGAEQAQFSSNDMRRSTGRFEIHMNTMGWKISDGHYAKWKKNVGKSFKAPQIRIAPTHFNDGKRNMNAGKTRLQSTAVYGRTIFWKGTK
;
A
#
# COMPACT_ATOMS: atom_id res chain seq x y z
N MET A 1 -13.79 -8.12 -22.61
CA MET A 1 -12.99 -6.93 -22.94
C MET A 1 -12.94 -6.05 -21.69
N LEU A 2 -11.77 -5.57 -21.26
CA LEU A 2 -11.66 -4.73 -20.07
C LEU A 2 -12.21 -3.32 -20.39
N ASN A 3 -13.05 -2.75 -19.51
CA ASN A 3 -13.63 -1.41 -19.72
C ASN A 3 -12.67 -0.28 -19.27
N ILE A 4 -11.46 -0.26 -19.83
CA ILE A 4 -10.40 0.69 -19.48
C ILE A 4 -9.48 0.89 -20.70
N SER A 5 -8.98 2.12 -20.90
CA SER A 5 -7.98 2.37 -21.94
C SER A 5 -6.65 1.74 -21.58
N TYR A 6 -5.89 1.35 -22.60
CA TYR A 6 -4.56 0.77 -22.43
C TYR A 6 -3.64 1.65 -21.55
N ASP A 7 -3.58 2.95 -21.81
CA ASP A 7 -2.72 3.86 -21.04
C ASP A 7 -3.11 3.94 -19.57
N LYS A 8 -4.42 3.94 -19.28
CA LYS A 8 -4.91 3.95 -17.90
C LYS A 8 -4.58 2.63 -17.22
N PHE A 9 -4.76 1.50 -17.91
CA PHE A 9 -4.39 0.17 -17.42
C PHE A 9 -2.89 0.10 -17.08
N VAL A 10 -2.02 0.47 -18.02
CA VAL A 10 -0.56 0.49 -17.83
C VAL A 10 -0.17 1.40 -16.67
N ARG A 11 -0.83 2.56 -16.54
CA ARG A 11 -0.60 3.46 -15.41
C ARG A 11 -1.00 2.84 -14.07
N GLN A 12 -2.13 2.15 -13.98
CA GLN A 12 -2.57 1.49 -12.76
C GLN A 12 -1.67 0.30 -12.39
N ALA A 13 -1.34 -0.58 -13.34
CA ALA A 13 -0.38 -1.67 -13.13
C ALA A 13 1.00 -1.16 -12.69
N SER A 14 1.48 -0.05 -13.28
CA SER A 14 2.74 0.57 -12.88
C SER A 14 2.70 1.14 -11.45
N ALA A 15 1.54 1.61 -10.99
CA ALA A 15 1.36 2.06 -9.61
C ALA A 15 1.41 0.86 -8.65
N VAL A 16 0.73 -0.25 -8.97
CA VAL A 16 0.82 -1.51 -8.20
C VAL A 16 2.27 -1.95 -8.03
N TYR A 17 3.02 -2.00 -9.14
CA TYR A 17 4.44 -2.33 -9.13
C TYR A 17 5.25 -1.35 -8.25
N GLY A 18 5.02 -0.04 -8.41
CA GLY A 18 5.74 1.01 -7.69
C GLY A 18 5.43 1.13 -6.20
N GLU A 19 4.24 0.72 -5.76
CA GLU A 19 3.77 0.76 -4.37
C GLU A 19 4.14 -0.51 -3.58
N SER A 20 4.41 -1.61 -4.30
CA SER A 20 4.78 -2.89 -3.70
C SER A 20 6.23 -2.94 -3.21
N SER A 21 6.55 -3.97 -2.43
CA SER A 21 7.92 -4.25 -1.99
C SER A 21 8.85 -4.75 -3.11
N ALA A 22 8.39 -4.79 -4.38
CA ALA A 22 9.15 -5.28 -5.53
C ALA A 22 10.50 -4.59 -5.73
N TYR A 23 10.62 -3.32 -5.33
CA TYR A 23 11.87 -2.56 -5.41
C TYR A 23 13.05 -3.23 -4.66
N LEU A 24 12.77 -4.05 -3.64
CA LEU A 24 13.78 -4.79 -2.88
C LEU A 24 14.40 -5.94 -3.65
N VAL A 25 13.72 -6.43 -4.69
CA VAL A 25 14.08 -7.64 -5.44
C VAL A 25 14.08 -7.44 -6.94
N ARG A 26 14.04 -6.19 -7.41
CA ARG A 26 13.91 -5.82 -8.84
C ARG A 26 14.96 -6.41 -9.78
N ASN A 27 16.11 -6.82 -9.25
CA ASN A 27 17.21 -7.42 -10.03
C ASN A 27 17.08 -8.95 -10.12
N LYS A 28 16.16 -9.56 -9.38
CA LYS A 28 15.93 -11.01 -9.40
C LYS A 28 15.05 -11.37 -10.60
N LYS A 29 15.35 -12.52 -11.21
CA LYS A 29 14.61 -13.08 -12.35
C LYS A 29 13.70 -14.24 -11.96
N ASP A 30 13.72 -14.66 -10.70
CA ASP A 30 12.85 -15.71 -10.20
C ASP A 30 11.40 -15.23 -10.13
N GLU A 31 10.46 -16.17 -10.14
CA GLU A 31 9.05 -15.87 -9.89
C GLU A 31 8.87 -15.24 -8.49
N PRO A 32 7.91 -14.30 -8.33
CA PRO A 32 7.65 -13.70 -7.05
C PRO A 32 7.18 -14.72 -6.03
N SER A 33 7.52 -14.49 -4.77
CA SER A 33 6.93 -15.25 -3.67
C SER A 33 5.42 -15.02 -3.58
N ASP A 34 4.72 -15.96 -2.96
CA ASP A 34 3.29 -15.84 -2.66
C ASP A 34 2.95 -14.53 -1.92
N GLU A 35 3.81 -14.12 -0.97
CA GLU A 35 3.66 -12.84 -0.26
C GLU A 35 3.76 -11.62 -1.19
N MET A 36 4.70 -11.61 -2.15
CA MET A 36 4.84 -10.51 -3.10
C MET A 36 3.66 -10.44 -4.06
N MET A 37 3.19 -11.61 -4.53
CA MET A 37 2.01 -11.71 -5.39
C MET A 37 0.76 -11.20 -4.65
N LYS A 38 0.52 -11.66 -3.42
CA LYS A 38 -0.60 -11.18 -2.60
C LYS A 38 -0.52 -9.69 -2.28
N GLU A 39 0.67 -9.15 -2.03
CA GLU A 39 0.88 -7.70 -1.85
C GLU A 39 0.41 -6.92 -3.08
N MET A 40 0.86 -7.29 -4.29
CA MET A 40 0.47 -6.62 -5.52
C MET A 40 -1.03 -6.74 -5.80
N TYR A 41 -1.63 -7.92 -5.61
CA TYR A 41 -3.06 -8.12 -5.83
C TYR A 41 -3.93 -7.34 -4.83
N ALA A 42 -3.49 -7.28 -3.58
CA ALA A 42 -4.16 -6.49 -2.55
C ALA A 42 -4.07 -4.99 -2.88
N ILE A 43 -2.90 -4.47 -3.30
CA ILE A 43 -2.75 -3.07 -3.74
C ILE A 43 -3.68 -2.78 -4.92
N ALA A 44 -3.69 -3.63 -5.95
CA ALA A 44 -4.57 -3.45 -7.12
C ALA A 44 -6.05 -3.37 -6.73
N SER A 45 -6.50 -4.28 -5.85
CA SER A 45 -7.89 -4.32 -5.37
C SER A 45 -8.28 -3.04 -4.62
N VAL A 46 -7.40 -2.52 -3.76
CA VAL A 46 -7.66 -1.27 -3.03
C VAL A 46 -7.58 -0.06 -3.97
N HIS A 47 -6.63 -0.04 -4.90
CA HIS A 47 -6.45 1.05 -5.84
C HIS A 47 -7.66 1.22 -6.77
N GLN A 48 -8.30 0.12 -7.21
CA GLN A 48 -9.55 0.18 -7.96
C GLN A 48 -10.70 0.83 -7.17
N ARG A 49 -10.70 0.72 -5.84
CA ARG A 49 -11.75 1.32 -4.98
C ARG A 49 -11.54 2.80 -4.73
N ASN A 50 -10.30 3.23 -4.51
CA ASN A 50 -10.03 4.58 -4.01
C ASN A 50 -9.30 5.49 -5.02
N SER A 51 -8.73 4.92 -6.10
CA SER A 51 -7.93 5.62 -7.12
C SER A 51 -6.78 6.48 -6.55
N LYS A 52 -6.28 6.16 -5.36
CA LYS A 52 -5.20 6.88 -4.69
C LYS A 52 -3.96 6.01 -4.62
N ALA A 53 -2.89 6.44 -5.29
CA ALA A 53 -1.56 5.84 -5.22
C ALA A 53 -0.50 6.96 -5.23
N TYR A 54 0.32 7.03 -4.19
CA TYR A 54 1.37 8.05 -4.04
C TYR A 54 2.65 7.68 -4.81
N GLY A 55 2.87 6.38 -5.05
CA GLY A 55 4.01 5.78 -5.75
C GLY A 55 3.88 5.73 -7.28
N VAL A 56 2.81 6.28 -7.87
CA VAL A 56 2.63 6.30 -9.35
C VAL A 56 3.77 7.00 -10.09
N ASN A 57 4.44 7.94 -9.43
CA ASN A 57 5.59 8.68 -9.96
C ASN A 57 6.94 8.19 -9.39
N SER A 58 6.96 7.04 -8.72
CA SER A 58 8.20 6.42 -8.25
C SER A 58 9.09 5.98 -9.43
N GLU A 59 10.40 5.85 -9.19
CA GLU A 59 11.32 5.34 -10.22
C GLU A 59 10.93 3.94 -10.74
N PRO A 60 10.51 2.97 -9.90
CA PRO A 60 9.99 1.69 -10.40
C PRO A 60 8.76 1.84 -11.31
N ALA A 61 7.81 2.72 -10.96
CA ALA A 61 6.63 2.93 -11.79
C ALA A 61 6.98 3.60 -13.13
N LYS A 62 7.94 4.52 -13.14
CA LYS A 62 8.47 5.11 -14.38
C LYS A 62 9.20 4.08 -15.23
N ASP A 63 10.05 3.24 -14.64
CA ASP A 63 10.75 2.16 -15.36
C ASP A 63 9.75 1.19 -16.01
N PHE A 64 8.72 0.79 -15.29
CA PHE A 64 7.64 -0.06 -15.82
C PHE A 64 7.01 0.53 -17.09
N ARG A 65 6.71 1.83 -17.08
CA ARG A 65 6.06 2.53 -18.21
C ARG A 65 7.00 2.76 -19.40
N LYS A 66 8.32 2.80 -19.16
CA LYS A 66 9.32 2.92 -20.24
C LYS A 66 9.49 1.63 -21.05
N LYS A 67 9.14 0.48 -20.50
CA LYS A 67 9.27 -0.81 -21.18
C LYS A 67 8.14 -1.04 -22.19
N GLY A 68 8.38 -1.85 -23.22
CA GLY A 68 7.34 -2.36 -24.11
C GLY A 68 6.53 -3.49 -23.47
N GLU A 69 5.47 -3.94 -24.16
CA GLU A 69 4.61 -5.03 -23.70
C GLU A 69 5.37 -6.34 -23.48
N SER A 70 6.10 -6.79 -24.50
CA SER A 70 6.88 -8.04 -24.43
C SER A 70 7.88 -8.00 -23.28
N GLN A 71 8.58 -6.88 -23.10
CA GLN A 71 9.54 -6.70 -22.02
C GLN A 71 8.88 -6.77 -20.63
N ARG A 72 7.68 -6.19 -20.45
CA ARG A 72 6.94 -6.31 -19.19
C ARG A 72 6.51 -7.75 -18.91
N ASN A 73 6.08 -8.46 -19.95
CA ASN A 73 5.59 -9.84 -19.83
C ASN A 73 6.71 -10.85 -19.55
N GLU A 74 7.93 -10.56 -20.01
CA GLU A 74 9.13 -11.37 -19.70
C GLU A 74 9.64 -11.18 -18.27
N LEU A 75 9.30 -10.07 -17.61
CA LEU A 75 9.75 -9.76 -16.25
C LEU A 75 8.71 -10.21 -15.21
N PRO A 76 9.01 -11.21 -14.34
CA PRO A 76 8.01 -11.82 -13.46
C PRO A 76 7.26 -10.83 -12.55
N LEU A 77 7.96 -9.85 -11.98
CA LEU A 77 7.33 -8.84 -11.11
C LEU A 77 6.41 -7.89 -11.87
N MET A 78 6.78 -7.50 -13.09
CA MET A 78 5.94 -6.61 -13.91
C MET A 78 4.72 -7.36 -14.43
N ARG A 79 4.91 -8.60 -14.90
CA ARG A 79 3.83 -9.51 -15.28
C ARG A 79 2.86 -9.74 -14.12
N THR A 80 3.36 -9.86 -12.90
CA THR A 80 2.52 -10.04 -11.70
C THR A 80 1.71 -8.79 -11.39
N ALA A 81 2.28 -7.59 -11.53
CA ALA A 81 1.52 -6.34 -11.38
C ALA A 81 0.43 -6.18 -12.46
N ILE A 82 0.71 -6.61 -13.70
CA ILE A 82 -0.30 -6.68 -14.78
C ILE A 82 -1.41 -7.67 -14.40
N ALA A 83 -1.06 -8.87 -13.94
CA ALA A 83 -2.03 -9.89 -13.55
C ALA A 83 -2.89 -9.45 -12.35
N ALA A 84 -2.30 -8.76 -11.38
CA ALA A 84 -2.98 -8.16 -10.24
C ALA A 84 -4.03 -7.14 -10.68
N GLU A 85 -3.66 -6.26 -11.61
CA GLU A 85 -4.54 -5.23 -12.16
C GLU A 85 -5.71 -5.86 -12.95
N ILE A 86 -5.42 -6.86 -13.80
CA ILE A 86 -6.44 -7.63 -14.51
C ILE A 86 -7.40 -8.29 -13.49
N ASN A 87 -6.88 -8.97 -12.47
CA ASN A 87 -7.69 -9.61 -11.44
C ASN A 87 -8.62 -8.60 -10.76
N ALA A 88 -8.12 -7.44 -10.37
CA ALA A 88 -8.94 -6.41 -9.71
C ALA A 88 -10.04 -5.87 -10.64
N LEU A 89 -9.74 -5.63 -11.92
CA LEU A 89 -10.72 -5.15 -12.90
C LEU A 89 -11.83 -6.17 -13.21
N PHE A 90 -11.54 -7.47 -13.09
CA PHE A 90 -12.52 -8.54 -13.25
C PHE A 90 -13.27 -8.89 -11.96
N GLY A 91 -13.01 -8.19 -10.84
CA GLY A 91 -13.59 -8.53 -9.55
C GLY A 91 -13.13 -9.89 -9.02
N GLY A 92 -11.90 -10.30 -9.36
CA GLY A 92 -11.27 -11.51 -8.85
C GLY A 92 -10.94 -11.43 -7.36
N THR A 93 -10.14 -12.37 -6.87
CA THR A 93 -9.85 -12.51 -5.44
C THR A 93 -9.25 -11.24 -4.85
N ASP A 94 -9.91 -10.69 -3.83
CA ASP A 94 -9.41 -9.55 -3.06
C ASP A 94 -8.57 -10.01 -1.87
N TYR A 95 -7.26 -10.08 -2.07
CA TYR A 95 -6.31 -10.42 -1.01
C TYR A 95 -6.18 -9.34 0.08
N SER A 96 -6.73 -8.13 -0.13
CA SER A 96 -6.78 -7.10 0.91
C SER A 96 -7.91 -7.31 1.94
N TYR A 97 -8.80 -8.28 1.70
CA TYR A 97 -9.96 -8.61 2.53
C TYR A 97 -10.87 -7.39 2.81
N GLY A 98 -11.22 -6.65 1.75
CA GLY A 98 -12.12 -5.51 1.82
C GLY A 98 -11.47 -4.24 2.40
N ALA A 99 -10.14 -4.12 2.30
CA ALA A 99 -9.47 -2.87 2.64
C ALA A 99 -9.87 -1.75 1.68
N THR A 100 -9.83 -0.52 2.19
CA THR A 100 -10.09 0.70 1.45
C THR A 100 -8.84 1.58 1.32
N MET A 101 -7.79 1.28 2.08
CA MET A 101 -6.51 1.99 2.08
C MET A 101 -5.36 1.01 2.36
N TRP A 102 -4.14 1.42 2.04
CA TRP A 102 -2.91 0.71 2.43
C TRP A 102 -1.85 1.72 2.85
N ASP A 103 -0.84 1.21 3.54
CA ASP A 103 0.36 1.95 3.93
C ASP A 103 1.61 1.09 3.75
N GLY A 104 2.68 1.69 3.26
CA GLY A 104 3.96 1.03 3.06
C GLY A 104 4.89 1.15 4.27
N ALA A 105 6.16 0.79 4.06
CA ALA A 105 7.20 0.80 5.09
C ALA A 105 7.49 2.18 5.68
N GLU A 106 7.13 3.26 4.98
CA GLU A 106 7.28 4.64 5.43
C GLU A 106 6.43 4.94 6.66
N GLN A 107 5.21 4.40 6.74
CA GLN A 107 4.32 4.61 7.88
C GLN A 107 4.79 3.88 9.13
N ALA A 108 5.47 2.75 8.95
CA ALA A 108 6.04 1.99 10.03
C ALA A 108 7.13 2.75 10.80
N GLN A 109 7.65 3.87 10.28
CA GLN A 109 8.77 4.61 10.86
C GLN A 109 8.35 5.72 11.82
N PHE A 110 7.06 6.06 11.89
CA PHE A 110 6.57 7.05 12.83
C PHE A 110 6.30 6.41 14.20
N SER A 111 6.80 7.02 15.28
CA SER A 111 6.55 6.54 16.64
C SER A 111 5.29 7.15 17.23
N SER A 112 4.84 6.63 18.38
CA SER A 112 3.72 7.20 19.14
C SER A 112 3.87 8.69 19.49
N ASN A 113 5.09 9.22 19.50
CA ASN A 113 5.36 10.61 19.85
C ASN A 113 5.26 11.56 18.64
N ASP A 114 5.13 11.02 17.42
CA ASP A 114 4.98 11.82 16.22
C ASP A 114 3.52 12.27 16.06
N MET A 115 3.27 13.57 16.13
CA MET A 115 1.94 14.17 15.88
C MET A 115 1.98 15.12 14.67
N ARG A 116 2.91 14.91 13.73
CA ARG A 116 2.93 15.70 12.49
C ARG A 116 1.65 15.48 11.69
N ARG A 117 1.23 16.55 11.02
CA ARG A 117 0.18 16.52 10.00
C ARG A 117 0.77 16.02 8.68
N SER A 118 -0.06 15.38 7.86
CA SER A 118 0.27 15.04 6.47
C SER A 118 0.71 16.26 5.68
N THR A 119 1.81 16.13 4.95
CA THR A 119 2.41 17.21 4.14
C THR A 119 1.98 17.19 2.67
N GLY A 120 0.94 16.40 2.35
CA GLY A 120 0.40 16.24 0.99
C GLY A 120 1.17 15.23 0.11
N ARG A 121 2.40 14.86 0.48
CA ARG A 121 3.18 13.82 -0.23
C ARG A 121 2.70 12.40 0.09
N PHE A 122 2.25 12.19 1.32
CA PHE A 122 1.60 10.97 1.80
C PHE A 122 0.78 11.34 3.04
N GLU A 123 -0.16 10.47 3.41
CA GLU A 123 -1.06 10.68 4.54
C GLU A 123 -0.53 9.97 5.78
N ILE A 124 -0.28 10.65 6.90
CA ILE A 124 0.16 10.01 8.16
C ILE A 124 -1.05 9.40 8.87
N HIS A 125 -1.53 8.26 8.39
CA HIS A 125 -2.81 7.66 8.81
C HIS A 125 -2.91 7.41 10.32
N MET A 126 -1.80 7.05 10.98
CA MET A 126 -1.83 6.90 12.43
C MET A 126 -2.25 8.19 13.15
N ASN A 127 -1.90 9.36 12.60
CA ASN A 127 -2.25 10.64 13.18
C ASN A 127 -3.57 11.15 12.62
N THR A 128 -3.82 11.07 11.31
CA THR A 128 -5.02 11.67 10.73
C THR A 128 -6.29 10.85 10.96
N MET A 129 -6.15 9.55 11.20
CA MET A 129 -7.27 8.62 11.35
C MET A 129 -7.20 7.78 12.63
N GLY A 130 -5.99 7.48 13.12
CA GLY A 130 -5.79 6.51 14.18
C GLY A 130 -6.07 5.08 13.70
N TRP A 131 -5.46 4.10 14.36
CA TRP A 131 -5.58 2.70 13.96
C TRP A 131 -5.56 1.72 15.14
N LYS A 132 -5.99 0.51 14.84
CA LYS A 132 -5.78 -0.69 15.65
C LYS A 132 -5.29 -1.83 14.75
N ILE A 133 -4.10 -2.33 15.04
CA ILE A 133 -3.49 -3.45 14.31
C ILE A 133 -3.68 -4.72 15.14
N SER A 134 -4.21 -5.80 14.54
CA SER A 134 -4.28 -7.11 15.21
C SER A 134 -2.86 -7.64 15.52
N ASP A 135 -2.71 -8.44 16.58
CA ASP A 135 -1.40 -8.96 17.02
C ASP A 135 -0.62 -9.65 15.89
N GLY A 136 -1.27 -10.51 15.11
CA GLY A 136 -0.64 -11.21 13.99
C GLY A 136 -0.12 -10.26 12.91
N HIS A 137 -0.94 -9.30 12.49
CA HIS A 137 -0.54 -8.26 11.54
C HIS A 137 0.59 -7.37 12.08
N TYR A 138 0.54 -7.00 13.36
CA TYR A 138 1.58 -6.17 13.97
C TYR A 138 2.93 -6.91 14.01
N ALA A 139 2.94 -8.15 14.48
CA ALA A 139 4.14 -8.98 14.49
C ALA A 139 4.71 -9.20 13.08
N LYS A 140 3.83 -9.48 12.11
CA LYS A 140 4.22 -9.68 10.70
C LYS A 140 4.82 -8.40 10.10
N TRP A 141 4.17 -7.26 10.27
CA TRP A 141 4.64 -5.99 9.70
C TRP A 141 5.96 -5.55 10.34
N LYS A 142 6.07 -5.68 11.67
CA LYS A 142 7.30 -5.43 12.42
C LYS A 142 8.46 -6.30 11.92
N LYS A 143 8.22 -7.60 11.73
CA LYS A 143 9.22 -8.52 11.17
C LYS A 143 9.68 -8.11 9.77
N ASN A 144 8.74 -7.76 8.89
CA ASN A 144 9.04 -7.49 7.48
C ASN A 144 9.73 -6.13 7.25
N VAL A 145 9.39 -5.11 8.06
CA VAL A 145 10.05 -3.79 8.03
C VAL A 145 11.41 -3.86 8.71
N GLY A 146 11.51 -4.55 9.85
CA GLY A 146 12.76 -4.75 10.58
C GLY A 146 13.14 -3.56 11.46
N LYS A 147 14.44 -3.22 11.49
CA LYS A 147 15.04 -2.29 12.48
C LYS A 147 14.44 -0.88 12.48
N SER A 148 13.84 -0.44 11.38
CA SER A 148 13.22 0.89 11.27
C SER A 148 11.79 0.95 11.80
N PHE A 149 11.21 -0.18 12.23
CA PHE A 149 9.84 -0.23 12.71
C PHE A 149 9.68 0.44 14.08
N LYS A 150 8.84 1.48 14.13
CA LYS A 150 8.50 2.30 15.31
C LYS A 150 6.99 2.49 15.49
N ALA A 151 6.18 2.11 14.50
CA ALA A 151 4.73 2.28 14.52
C ALA A 151 4.12 1.63 15.77
N PRO A 152 3.26 2.33 16.50
CA PRO A 152 2.53 1.74 17.61
C PRO A 152 1.45 0.80 17.09
N GLN A 153 1.19 -0.30 17.81
CA GLN A 153 0.12 -1.24 17.45
C GLN A 153 -1.27 -0.61 17.51
N ILE A 154 -1.49 0.26 18.49
CA ILE A 154 -2.73 1.02 18.68
C ILE A 154 -2.36 2.51 18.69
N ARG A 155 -3.10 3.30 17.92
CA ARG A 155 -2.95 4.75 17.88
C ARG A 155 -4.31 5.40 17.85
N ILE A 156 -4.61 6.19 18.87
CA ILE A 156 -5.76 7.10 18.86
C ILE A 156 -5.31 8.37 18.15
N ALA A 157 -6.14 8.86 17.22
CA ALA A 157 -5.88 10.12 16.52
C ALA A 157 -5.76 11.28 17.54
N PRO A 158 -4.64 12.03 17.55
CA PRO A 158 -4.39 13.08 18.53
C PRO A 158 -5.36 14.25 18.36
N THR A 159 -5.62 15.00 19.43
CA THR A 159 -6.51 16.17 19.40
C THR A 159 -6.00 17.28 18.49
N HIS A 160 -4.69 17.54 18.54
CA HIS A 160 -4.00 18.52 17.71
C HIS A 160 -2.78 17.90 17.07
N PHE A 161 -2.42 18.42 15.89
CA PHE A 161 -1.12 18.13 15.28
C PHE A 161 -0.04 19.06 15.88
N ASN A 162 1.23 18.81 15.53
CA ASN A 162 2.36 19.65 15.95
C ASN A 162 2.23 21.13 15.54
N ASP A 163 1.46 21.43 14.48
CA ASP A 163 1.20 22.80 14.02
C ASP A 163 0.03 23.47 14.77
N GLY A 164 -0.48 22.84 15.83
CA GLY A 164 -1.59 23.33 16.64
C GLY A 164 -2.97 23.15 16.00
N LYS A 165 -3.07 22.67 14.76
CA LYS A 165 -4.37 22.49 14.11
C LYS A 165 -5.12 21.29 14.68
N ARG A 166 -6.43 21.46 14.87
CA ARG A 166 -7.31 20.41 15.37
C ARG A 166 -7.45 19.28 14.36
N ASN A 167 -7.41 18.05 14.87
CA ASN A 167 -7.73 16.85 14.11
C ASN A 167 -9.23 16.55 14.14
N MET A 168 -9.84 16.37 12.98
CA MET A 168 -11.28 16.05 12.87
C MET A 168 -11.61 14.65 13.41
N ASN A 169 -10.63 13.76 13.47
CA ASN A 169 -10.77 12.41 14.02
C ASN A 169 -10.28 12.30 15.47
N ALA A 170 -10.06 13.41 16.17
CA ALA A 170 -9.58 13.42 17.55
C ALA A 170 -10.32 12.39 18.43
N GLY A 171 -9.54 11.57 19.14
CA GLY A 171 -10.07 10.55 20.05
C GLY A 171 -10.55 9.26 19.40
N LYS A 172 -10.37 9.09 18.07
CA LYS A 172 -10.89 7.93 17.33
C LYS A 172 -9.79 7.01 16.81
N THR A 173 -10.17 5.77 16.55
CA THR A 173 -9.40 4.74 15.85
C THR A 173 -10.18 4.33 14.60
N ARG A 174 -9.92 5.02 13.48
CA ARG A 174 -10.70 4.88 12.23
C ARG A 174 -10.24 3.75 11.32
N LEU A 175 -9.14 3.07 11.65
CA LEU A 175 -8.58 2.00 10.82
C LEU A 175 -8.38 0.71 11.61
N GLN A 176 -8.72 -0.40 10.97
CA GLN A 176 -8.38 -1.74 11.41
C GLN A 176 -7.60 -2.47 10.32
N SER A 177 -6.57 -3.21 10.72
CA SER A 177 -5.76 -3.97 9.76
C SER A 177 -6.50 -5.21 9.27
N THR A 178 -6.51 -5.43 7.96
CA THR A 178 -7.15 -6.60 7.31
C THR A 178 -6.16 -7.59 6.73
N ALA A 179 -4.98 -7.11 6.33
CA ALA A 179 -3.88 -7.93 5.84
C ALA A 179 -2.55 -7.22 6.04
N VAL A 180 -1.47 -8.01 6.02
CA VAL A 180 -0.09 -7.54 5.86
C VAL A 180 0.60 -8.49 4.90
N TYR A 181 1.23 -7.93 3.86
CA TYR A 181 2.04 -8.66 2.90
C TYR A 181 3.30 -7.85 2.61
N GLY A 182 4.45 -8.51 2.55
CA GLY A 182 5.72 -7.78 2.40
C GLY A 182 5.83 -6.67 3.46
N ARG A 183 6.13 -5.43 3.04
CA ARG A 183 6.20 -4.28 3.94
C ARG A 183 4.94 -3.42 3.95
N THR A 184 3.84 -3.91 3.39
CA THR A 184 2.58 -3.19 3.24
C THR A 184 1.52 -3.72 4.20
N ILE A 185 0.79 -2.81 4.82
CA ILE A 185 -0.39 -3.10 5.65
C ILE A 185 -1.64 -2.53 4.99
N PHE A 186 -2.75 -3.26 5.10
CA PHE A 186 -4.02 -2.92 4.46
C PHE A 186 -5.07 -2.60 5.53
N TRP A 187 -5.87 -1.55 5.26
CA TRP A 187 -6.77 -0.95 6.23
C TRP A 187 -8.22 -0.96 5.78
N LYS A 188 -9.10 -1.37 6.68
CA LYS A 188 -10.54 -1.12 6.57
C LYS A 188 -10.92 0.07 7.44
N GLY A 189 -11.62 1.03 6.83
CA GLY A 189 -12.21 2.15 7.55
C GLY A 189 -13.30 1.70 8.53
N THR A 190 -13.27 2.21 9.75
CA THR A 190 -14.29 2.01 10.78
C THR A 190 -15.13 3.28 10.96
N LYS A 191 -16.40 3.08 11.35
CA LYS A 191 -17.37 4.17 11.55
C LYS A 191 -17.10 5.02 12.77
#